data_AF-A0A5B7V5Y5-F1
#
_entry.id   AF-A0A5B7V5Y5-F1
#
_cell.length_a   1.000
_cell.length_b   1.000
_cell.length_c   1.000
_cell.angle_alpha   90.00
_cell.angle_beta   90.00
_cell.angle_gamma   90.00
#
_symmetry.space_group_name_H-M   'P 1'
#
loop_
_entity.id
_entity.type
_entity.pdbx_description
1 polymer ?
#
loop_
_entity_poly.entity_id
_entity_poly.type
_entity_poly.pdbx_seq_one_letter_code
_entity_poly.pdbx_strand_id
1 'polypeptide(L)'
;MDRALGLATRHALATQWPDGSWSSLPGPRITETALCTLALARSPHPGADRAAERGRVWLAGGAVPQDHHPVAQAVEAALLSLALGTGGPIDVSHPSFADRALSARARLIQAIALHTGRATHGGTGPAALRTLLASALATPGRLKRWTRVELWAAHALVEAAHGNRPAARRAARAIADEQSPAGDFFANPVTTALAALALQAAAPGTAAALGAARNLITGQHPDGTWRFATSDVWDTALTVRAFRGAAAFDRRGLPAAVAFLVEAQNPDGGWPYRSGVESDNDTTAAALIALGGASGVPGTTVGAALRHLAGQQTPDGLWRTWQSAGDPPVDDVIAHVVTALDRHQGRHRTRSATARRWLAERLRTQGRWHAGWYRGLPYATAEVLPAVGAAALEVGHPAARALAETRNPDGGWPVEAGGPSAPAATGLALAALERGGLLDAGHWAEGLAYLLETQRADGTWPGVPLMYGPRPLLTHFPTHTHAFAADGLFAGKRRLAAAHAPQEG
;
A
#
# COMPACT_ATOMS: atom_id res chain seq x y z
N MET A 1 -6.85 -27.73 13.32
CA MET A 1 -5.84 -26.67 13.46
C MET A 1 -4.51 -27.00 12.77
N ASP A 2 -3.76 -28.02 13.19
CA ASP A 2 -2.40 -28.26 12.65
C ASP A 2 -2.35 -28.51 11.15
N ARG A 3 -3.35 -29.20 10.60
CA ARG A 3 -3.50 -29.35 9.14
C ARG A 3 -3.58 -27.98 8.43
N ALA A 4 -4.38 -27.06 8.95
CA ALA A 4 -4.62 -25.76 8.34
C ALA A 4 -3.37 -24.87 8.38
N LEU A 5 -2.68 -24.83 9.52
CA LEU A 5 -1.39 -24.13 9.65
C LEU A 5 -0.31 -24.76 8.77
N GLY A 6 -0.28 -26.10 8.69
CA GLY A 6 0.62 -26.82 7.81
C GLY A 6 0.39 -26.47 6.33
N LEU A 7 -0.87 -26.37 5.90
CA LEU A 7 -1.22 -25.93 4.54
C LEU A 7 -0.79 -24.48 4.30
N ALA A 8 -1.12 -23.56 5.20
CA ALA A 8 -0.77 -22.15 5.05
C ALA A 8 0.75 -21.92 5.00
N THR A 9 1.50 -22.62 5.86
CA THR A 9 2.97 -22.56 5.88
C THR A 9 3.58 -23.19 4.63
N ARG A 10 3.02 -24.31 4.14
CA ARG A 10 3.46 -24.90 2.87
C ARG A 10 3.23 -23.96 1.69
N HIS A 11 2.09 -23.28 1.64
CA HIS A 11 1.81 -22.29 0.61
C HIS A 11 2.84 -21.14 0.64
N ALA A 12 3.11 -20.58 1.82
CA ALA A 12 4.13 -19.53 1.96
C ALA A 12 5.50 -20.03 1.49
N LEU A 13 5.94 -21.21 1.90
CA LEU A 13 7.22 -21.77 1.45
C LEU A 13 7.27 -22.06 -0.06
N ALA A 14 6.14 -22.46 -0.67
CA ALA A 14 6.07 -22.76 -2.09
C ALA A 14 6.08 -21.51 -2.99
N THR A 15 5.76 -20.34 -2.43
CA THR A 15 5.71 -19.06 -3.14
C THR A 15 6.88 -18.14 -2.84
N GLN A 16 7.87 -18.60 -2.06
CA GLN A 16 9.11 -17.86 -1.84
C GLN A 16 9.94 -17.87 -3.13
N TRP A 17 10.40 -16.69 -3.54
CA TRP A 17 11.24 -16.52 -4.71
C TRP A 17 12.68 -17.00 -4.43
N PRO A 18 13.48 -17.33 -5.47
CA PRO A 18 14.85 -17.79 -5.29
C PRO A 18 15.76 -16.81 -4.55
N ASP A 19 15.47 -15.51 -4.62
CA ASP A 19 16.20 -14.46 -3.90
C ASP A 19 15.81 -14.37 -2.41
N GLY A 20 14.83 -15.15 -1.96
CA GLY A 20 14.34 -15.19 -0.59
C GLY A 20 13.11 -14.31 -0.34
N SER A 21 12.69 -13.52 -1.31
CA SER A 21 11.55 -12.61 -1.18
C SER A 21 10.20 -13.31 -1.34
N TRP A 22 9.14 -12.64 -0.88
CA TRP A 22 7.78 -12.86 -1.34
C TRP A 22 7.32 -11.64 -2.11
N SER A 23 6.64 -11.88 -3.23
CA SER A 23 6.04 -10.85 -4.05
C SER A 23 4.86 -11.48 -4.78
N SER A 24 3.72 -10.80 -4.76
CA SER A 24 2.55 -11.24 -5.53
C SER A 24 2.08 -10.16 -6.48
N LEU A 25 1.50 -10.60 -7.59
CA LEU A 25 0.86 -9.71 -8.53
C LEU A 25 -0.45 -9.18 -7.91
N PRO A 26 -0.62 -7.86 -7.79
CA PRO A 26 -1.84 -7.31 -7.22
C PRO A 26 -3.05 -7.55 -8.13
N GLY A 27 -4.26 -7.46 -7.56
CA GLY A 27 -5.50 -7.54 -8.32
C GLY A 27 -5.62 -6.42 -9.38
N PRO A 28 -6.37 -6.65 -10.48
CA PRO A 28 -6.66 -5.62 -11.46
C PRO A 28 -7.38 -4.42 -10.82
N ARG A 29 -7.14 -3.23 -11.37
CA ARG A 29 -7.93 -2.05 -11.05
C ARG A 29 -8.19 -1.19 -12.28
N ILE A 30 -9.21 -0.35 -12.17
CA ILE A 30 -9.53 0.66 -13.16
C ILE A 30 -8.38 1.65 -13.29
N THR A 31 -7.80 2.10 -12.17
CA THR A 31 -6.79 3.17 -12.18
C THR A 31 -5.61 2.89 -13.12
N GLU A 32 -4.90 1.76 -12.95
CA GLU A 32 -3.79 1.38 -13.84
C GLU A 32 -4.28 1.13 -15.27
N THR A 33 -5.33 0.31 -15.40
CA THR A 33 -5.76 -0.20 -16.70
C THR A 33 -6.28 0.94 -17.58
N ALA A 34 -7.06 1.87 -17.03
CA ALA A 34 -7.59 3.02 -17.75
C ALA A 34 -6.50 4.00 -18.14
N LEU A 35 -5.55 4.33 -17.26
CA LEU A 35 -4.43 5.21 -17.60
C LEU A 35 -3.53 4.62 -18.68
N CYS A 36 -3.15 3.35 -18.57
CA CYS A 36 -2.32 2.67 -19.56
C CYS A 36 -3.05 2.56 -20.90
N THR A 37 -4.35 2.23 -20.88
CA THR A 37 -5.21 2.21 -22.08
C THR A 37 -5.25 3.59 -22.75
N LEU A 38 -5.44 4.65 -21.96
CA LEU A 38 -5.49 6.02 -22.47
C LEU A 38 -4.15 6.46 -23.10
N ALA A 39 -3.04 6.09 -22.46
CA ALA A 39 -1.68 6.37 -22.92
C ALA A 39 -1.33 5.65 -24.22
N LEU A 40 -1.74 4.38 -24.36
CA LEU A 40 -1.47 3.59 -25.54
C LEU A 40 -2.40 3.94 -26.70
N ALA A 41 -3.66 4.29 -26.43
CA ALA A 41 -4.61 4.74 -27.45
C ALA A 41 -4.16 6.02 -28.19
N ARG A 42 -3.24 6.79 -27.62
CA ARG A 42 -2.66 8.01 -28.20
C ARG A 42 -1.22 7.81 -28.69
N SER A 43 -0.68 6.61 -28.51
CA SER A 43 0.69 6.30 -28.91
C SER A 43 0.75 5.92 -30.39
N PRO A 44 1.69 6.49 -31.16
CA PRO A 44 1.95 6.03 -32.53
C PRO A 44 2.80 4.74 -32.56
N HIS A 45 3.17 4.17 -31.41
CA HIS A 45 4.01 2.98 -31.35
C HIS A 45 3.27 1.75 -31.91
N PRO A 46 3.89 0.94 -32.79
CA PRO A 46 3.29 -0.29 -33.30
C PRO A 46 2.81 -1.21 -32.17
N GLY A 47 1.58 -1.70 -32.27
CA GLY A 47 0.93 -2.57 -31.28
C GLY A 47 0.27 -1.86 -30.10
N ALA A 48 0.43 -0.53 -29.98
CA ALA A 48 -0.23 0.25 -28.92
C ALA A 48 -1.75 0.25 -29.06
N ASP A 49 -2.25 0.31 -30.28
CA ASP A 49 -3.68 0.22 -30.63
C ASP A 49 -4.31 -1.10 -30.15
N ARG A 50 -3.66 -2.23 -30.43
CA ARG A 50 -4.11 -3.56 -29.99
C ARG A 50 -4.06 -3.70 -28.48
N ALA A 51 -3.00 -3.21 -27.84
CA ALA A 51 -2.88 -3.23 -26.39
C ALA A 51 -3.95 -2.36 -25.71
N ALA A 52 -4.20 -1.14 -26.23
CA ALA A 52 -5.26 -0.28 -25.76
C ALA A 52 -6.64 -0.94 -25.89
N GLU A 53 -6.91 -1.61 -27.02
CA GLU A 53 -8.19 -2.28 -27.23
C GLU A 53 -8.45 -3.40 -26.22
N ARG A 54 -7.43 -4.21 -25.91
CA ARG A 54 -7.55 -5.24 -24.86
C ARG A 54 -7.87 -4.63 -23.49
N GLY A 55 -7.29 -3.47 -23.17
CA GLY A 55 -7.60 -2.74 -21.96
C GLY A 55 -9.05 -2.23 -21.94
N ARG A 56 -9.55 -1.70 -23.07
CA ARG A 56 -10.96 -1.28 -23.21
C ARG A 56 -11.93 -2.43 -23.04
N VAL A 57 -11.64 -3.60 -23.62
CA VAL A 57 -12.47 -4.80 -23.47
C VAL A 57 -12.63 -5.16 -22.00
N TRP A 58 -11.55 -5.16 -21.22
CA TRP A 58 -11.62 -5.42 -19.78
C TRP A 58 -12.42 -4.34 -19.04
N LEU A 59 -12.17 -3.05 -19.32
CA LEU A 59 -12.87 -1.93 -18.68
C LEU A 59 -14.38 -1.93 -18.98
N ALA A 60 -14.77 -2.23 -20.22
CA ALA A 60 -16.17 -2.33 -20.63
C ALA A 60 -16.85 -3.62 -20.13
N GLY A 61 -16.07 -4.65 -19.79
CA GLY A 61 -16.53 -5.96 -19.32
C GLY A 61 -17.06 -6.00 -17.88
N GLY A 62 -17.38 -4.86 -17.27
CA GLY A 62 -17.96 -4.78 -15.92
C GLY A 62 -17.03 -4.26 -14.83
N ALA A 63 -16.00 -3.48 -15.17
CA ALA A 63 -15.18 -2.82 -14.17
C ALA A 63 -16.00 -1.74 -13.42
N VAL A 64 -16.09 -1.84 -12.08
CA VAL A 64 -16.87 -0.93 -11.24
C VAL A 64 -15.92 -0.04 -10.42
N PRO A 65 -16.06 1.30 -10.47
CA PRO A 65 -15.32 2.21 -9.60
C PRO A 65 -15.51 1.87 -8.12
N GLN A 66 -14.42 1.94 -7.37
CA GLN A 66 -14.45 1.73 -5.92
C GLN A 66 -15.35 2.74 -5.22
N ASP A 67 -16.22 2.27 -4.33
CA ASP A 67 -17.28 3.06 -3.66
C ASP A 67 -17.01 3.33 -2.17
N HIS A 68 -15.91 2.82 -1.62
CA HIS A 68 -15.57 2.99 -0.19
C HIS A 68 -15.16 4.42 0.17
N HIS A 69 -14.80 5.24 -0.81
CA HIS A 69 -14.37 6.62 -0.60
C HIS A 69 -14.74 7.48 -1.81
N PRO A 70 -15.34 8.68 -1.63
CA PRO A 70 -15.82 9.50 -2.74
C PRO A 70 -14.72 9.91 -3.74
N VAL A 71 -13.50 10.20 -3.24
CA VAL A 71 -12.34 10.46 -4.13
C VAL A 71 -11.92 9.22 -4.93
N ALA A 72 -11.97 8.01 -4.36
CA ALA A 72 -11.63 6.80 -5.10
C ALA A 72 -12.64 6.60 -6.25
N GLN A 73 -13.93 6.74 -5.93
CA GLN A 73 -15.02 6.64 -6.89
C GLN A 73 -14.87 7.69 -8.01
N ALA A 74 -14.65 8.96 -7.65
CA ALA A 74 -14.50 10.04 -8.62
C ALA A 74 -13.27 9.84 -9.52
N VAL A 75 -12.14 9.39 -8.96
CA VAL A 75 -10.92 9.11 -9.72
C VAL A 75 -11.14 7.98 -10.72
N GLU A 76 -11.67 6.84 -10.28
CA GLU A 76 -11.86 5.69 -11.17
C GLU A 76 -12.98 5.93 -12.18
N ALA A 77 -14.06 6.60 -11.81
CA ALA A 77 -15.12 6.98 -12.75
C ALA A 77 -14.59 7.91 -13.85
N ALA A 78 -13.78 8.91 -13.49
CA ALA A 78 -13.15 9.81 -14.45
C ALA A 78 -12.22 9.06 -15.41
N LEU A 79 -11.33 8.22 -14.87
CA LEU A 79 -10.37 7.47 -15.69
C LEU A 79 -11.06 6.45 -16.60
N LEU A 80 -12.06 5.73 -16.08
CA LEU A 80 -12.88 4.80 -16.86
C LEU A 80 -13.55 5.51 -18.04
N SER A 81 -14.20 6.64 -17.77
CA SER A 81 -14.86 7.48 -18.77
C SER A 81 -13.89 7.99 -19.84
N LEU A 82 -12.70 8.43 -19.43
CA LEU A 82 -11.65 8.90 -20.34
C LEU A 82 -11.10 7.78 -21.23
N ALA A 83 -10.86 6.60 -20.67
CA ALA A 83 -10.29 5.46 -21.40
C ALA A 83 -11.27 4.84 -22.41
N LEU A 84 -12.56 4.80 -22.06
CA LEU A 84 -13.63 4.31 -22.94
C LEU A 84 -14.15 5.37 -23.91
N GLY A 85 -13.79 6.65 -23.72
CA GLY A 85 -14.33 7.75 -24.52
C GLY A 85 -15.82 7.99 -24.29
N THR A 86 -16.38 7.51 -23.19
CA THR A 86 -17.81 7.63 -22.82
C THR A 86 -18.03 8.81 -21.88
N GLY A 87 -19.29 9.20 -21.65
CA GLY A 87 -19.67 10.18 -20.61
C GLY A 87 -19.50 11.65 -20.96
N GLY A 88 -19.90 12.52 -20.03
CA GLY A 88 -19.87 13.98 -20.15
C GLY A 88 -18.65 14.65 -19.48
N PRO A 89 -18.78 15.87 -18.92
CA PRO A 89 -17.70 16.51 -18.17
C PRO A 89 -17.18 15.63 -17.01
N ILE A 90 -15.89 15.76 -16.71
CA ILE A 90 -15.24 15.05 -15.60
C ILE A 90 -15.51 15.80 -14.29
N ASP A 91 -16.16 15.14 -13.34
CA ASP A 91 -16.49 15.74 -12.04
C ASP A 91 -15.33 15.63 -11.04
N VAL A 92 -14.88 16.79 -10.56
CA VAL A 92 -13.88 16.95 -9.50
C VAL A 92 -14.37 17.94 -8.43
N SER A 93 -15.68 18.08 -8.26
CA SER A 93 -16.33 19.02 -7.34
C SER A 93 -16.39 18.54 -5.89
N HIS A 94 -16.17 17.24 -5.64
CA HIS A 94 -16.33 16.68 -4.30
C HIS A 94 -15.43 17.38 -3.26
N PRO A 95 -15.96 17.82 -2.09
CA PRO A 95 -15.20 18.60 -1.10
C PRO A 95 -13.93 17.92 -0.58
N SER A 96 -13.88 16.59 -0.55
CA SER A 96 -12.67 15.83 -0.16
C SER A 96 -11.44 16.13 -1.01
N PHE A 97 -11.59 16.68 -2.23
CA PHE A 97 -10.43 17.14 -3.01
C PHE A 97 -9.77 18.40 -2.46
N ALA A 98 -10.39 19.10 -1.50
CA ALA A 98 -9.77 20.19 -0.75
C ALA A 98 -8.70 19.68 0.24
N ASP A 99 -8.73 18.39 0.62
CA ASP A 99 -7.70 17.80 1.46
C ASP A 99 -6.34 17.85 0.76
N ARG A 100 -5.31 18.29 1.49
CA ARG A 100 -3.95 18.48 0.95
C ARG A 100 -3.37 17.19 0.39
N ALA A 101 -3.62 16.04 1.02
CA ALA A 101 -3.12 14.74 0.59
C ALA A 101 -3.85 14.22 -0.66
N LEU A 102 -5.08 14.68 -0.93
CA LEU A 102 -5.92 14.21 -2.03
C LEU A 102 -5.97 15.17 -3.23
N SER A 103 -5.74 16.47 -3.01
CA SER A 103 -5.85 17.53 -4.03
C SER A 103 -4.99 17.29 -5.28
N ALA A 104 -3.84 16.63 -5.13
CA ALA A 104 -2.97 16.28 -6.26
C ALA A 104 -3.67 15.36 -7.28
N ARG A 105 -4.60 14.50 -6.85
CA ARG A 105 -5.32 13.58 -7.73
C ARG A 105 -6.33 14.33 -8.60
N ALA A 106 -7.05 15.30 -8.02
CA ALA A 106 -7.92 16.20 -8.79
C ALA A 106 -7.12 16.98 -9.84
N ARG A 107 -5.93 17.48 -9.49
CA ARG A 107 -5.08 18.24 -10.44
C ARG A 107 -4.62 17.35 -11.60
N LEU A 108 -4.21 16.11 -11.31
CA LEU A 108 -3.83 15.14 -12.33
C LEU A 108 -5.00 14.82 -13.27
N ILE A 109 -6.18 14.55 -12.74
CA ILE A 109 -7.38 14.27 -13.56
C ILE A 109 -7.75 15.47 -14.43
N GLN A 110 -7.72 16.69 -13.88
CA GLN A 110 -7.99 17.90 -14.66
C GLN A 110 -6.96 18.12 -15.77
N ALA A 111 -5.68 17.82 -15.53
CA ALA A 111 -4.64 17.91 -16.56
C ALA A 111 -4.88 16.92 -17.71
N ILE A 112 -5.28 15.68 -17.38
CA ILE A 112 -5.63 14.66 -18.38
C ILE A 112 -6.90 15.06 -19.13
N ALA A 113 -7.95 15.52 -18.43
CA ALA A 113 -9.19 15.97 -19.03
C ALA A 113 -8.94 17.12 -20.03
N LEU A 114 -8.16 18.13 -19.62
CA LEU A 114 -7.77 19.25 -20.47
C LEU A 114 -7.01 18.77 -21.73
N HIS A 115 -6.01 17.90 -21.56
CA HIS A 115 -5.24 17.35 -22.67
C HIS A 115 -6.09 16.52 -23.65
N THR A 116 -7.11 15.82 -23.13
CA THR A 116 -8.01 14.99 -23.92
C THR A 116 -9.22 15.76 -24.49
N GLY A 117 -9.31 17.08 -24.26
CA GLY A 117 -10.41 17.92 -24.73
C GLY A 117 -11.72 17.73 -23.95
N ARG A 118 -11.67 17.13 -22.76
CA ARG A 118 -12.84 16.92 -21.89
C ARG A 118 -12.98 18.08 -20.90
N ALA A 119 -14.19 18.63 -20.84
CA ALA A 119 -14.53 19.64 -19.83
C ALA A 119 -14.51 19.04 -18.42
N THR A 120 -14.30 19.87 -17.41
CA THR A 120 -14.35 19.49 -15.99
C THR A 120 -15.47 20.25 -15.28
N HIS A 121 -16.15 19.60 -14.34
CA HIS A 121 -17.05 20.24 -13.39
C HIS A 121 -16.37 20.35 -12.02
N GLY A 122 -16.43 21.52 -11.39
CA GLY A 122 -15.66 21.83 -10.19
C GLY A 122 -14.16 21.98 -10.46
N GLY A 123 -13.35 21.84 -9.41
CA GLY A 123 -11.90 21.96 -9.48
C GLY A 123 -11.39 23.38 -9.74
N THR A 124 -10.13 23.47 -10.15
CA THR A 124 -9.44 24.73 -10.47
C THR A 124 -9.37 24.84 -11.98
N GLY A 125 -10.13 25.76 -12.59
CA GLY A 125 -10.20 25.91 -14.05
C GLY A 125 -8.83 26.01 -14.74
N PRO A 126 -8.74 25.82 -16.07
CA PRO A 126 -7.47 25.55 -16.78
C PRO A 126 -6.33 26.55 -16.49
N ALA A 127 -6.64 27.85 -16.41
CA ALA A 127 -5.65 28.88 -16.09
C ALA A 127 -5.12 28.78 -14.65
N ALA A 128 -6.01 28.54 -13.68
CA ALA A 128 -5.63 28.37 -12.28
C ALA A 128 -4.83 27.07 -12.07
N LEU A 129 -5.24 25.98 -12.72
CA LEU A 129 -4.49 24.72 -12.72
C LEU A 129 -3.06 24.91 -13.23
N ARG A 130 -2.90 25.62 -14.36
CA ARG A 130 -1.60 25.95 -14.94
C ARG A 130 -0.70 26.70 -13.95
N THR A 131 -1.23 27.76 -13.31
CA THR A 131 -0.50 28.54 -12.30
C THR A 131 -0.11 27.69 -11.09
N LEU A 132 -1.01 26.83 -10.60
CA LEU A 132 -0.74 25.95 -9.46
C LEU A 132 0.38 24.95 -9.75
N LEU A 133 0.37 24.34 -10.93
CA LEU A 133 1.41 23.38 -11.34
C LEU A 133 2.76 24.09 -11.52
N ALA A 134 2.78 25.28 -12.12
CA ALA A 134 4.00 26.07 -12.27
C ALA A 134 4.58 26.47 -10.90
N SER A 135 3.74 26.89 -9.95
CA SER A 135 4.15 27.20 -8.58
C SER A 135 4.72 25.98 -7.85
N ALA A 136 4.07 24.82 -7.97
CA ALA A 136 4.54 23.57 -7.37
C ALA A 136 5.90 23.12 -7.93
N LEU A 137 6.20 23.44 -9.19
CA LEU A 137 7.50 23.17 -9.82
C LEU A 137 8.60 24.18 -9.45
N ALA A 138 8.23 25.44 -9.21
CA ALA A 138 9.16 26.49 -8.81
C ALA A 138 9.63 26.33 -7.36
N THR A 139 8.79 25.77 -6.50
CA THR A 139 9.12 25.52 -5.09
C THR A 139 8.79 24.07 -4.74
N PRO A 140 9.51 23.09 -5.33
CA PRO A 140 9.26 21.70 -5.04
C PRO A 140 9.67 21.44 -3.60
N GLY A 141 8.70 21.13 -2.74
CA GLY A 141 9.01 20.55 -1.43
C GLY A 141 9.73 19.21 -1.59
N ARG A 142 10.04 18.53 -0.48
CA ARG A 142 10.55 17.15 -0.55
C ARG A 142 9.48 16.27 -1.21
N LEU A 143 9.79 15.72 -2.39
CA LEU A 143 8.90 14.84 -3.16
C LEU A 143 9.65 13.57 -3.51
N LYS A 144 8.93 12.44 -3.49
CA LYS A 144 9.43 11.18 -4.02
C LYS A 144 9.58 11.27 -5.54
N ARG A 145 10.51 10.50 -6.11
CA ARG A 145 10.87 10.55 -7.53
C ARG A 145 9.65 10.34 -8.44
N TRP A 146 8.79 9.37 -8.12
CA TRP A 146 7.55 9.14 -8.87
C TRP A 146 6.58 10.33 -8.79
N THR A 147 6.42 10.94 -7.62
CA THR A 147 5.57 12.13 -7.46
C THR A 147 6.09 13.32 -8.26
N ARG A 148 7.41 13.46 -8.41
CA ARG A 148 8.01 14.50 -9.29
C ARG A 148 7.67 14.25 -10.75
N VAL A 149 7.79 13.00 -11.21
CA VAL A 149 7.43 12.61 -12.58
C VAL A 149 5.95 12.86 -12.85
N GLU A 150 5.06 12.53 -11.90
CA GLU A 150 3.63 12.82 -12.01
C GLU A 150 3.34 14.33 -12.10
N LEU A 151 4.04 15.14 -11.30
CA LEU A 151 3.92 16.61 -11.34
C LEU A 151 4.42 17.18 -12.68
N TRP A 152 5.57 16.72 -13.18
CA TRP A 152 6.08 17.13 -14.49
C TRP A 152 5.15 16.68 -15.62
N ALA A 153 4.58 15.47 -15.52
CA ALA A 153 3.63 14.96 -16.51
C ALA A 153 2.38 15.85 -16.56
N ALA A 154 1.77 16.17 -15.41
CA ALA A 154 0.64 17.09 -15.33
C ALA A 154 0.97 18.45 -15.96
N HIS A 155 2.13 19.03 -15.61
CA HIS A 155 2.57 20.31 -16.16
C HIS A 155 2.78 20.24 -17.68
N ALA A 156 3.45 19.20 -18.18
CA ALA A 156 3.69 19.01 -19.62
C ALA A 156 2.37 18.93 -20.41
N LEU A 157 1.39 18.19 -19.90
CA LEU A 157 0.06 18.05 -20.51
C LEU A 157 -0.68 19.40 -20.55
N VAL A 158 -0.66 20.16 -19.46
CA VAL A 158 -1.32 21.48 -19.38
C VAL A 158 -0.63 22.50 -20.29
N GLU A 159 0.70 22.56 -20.31
CA GLU A 159 1.43 23.48 -21.18
C GLU A 159 1.25 23.13 -22.67
N ALA A 160 1.21 21.83 -23.02
CA ALA A 160 0.91 21.38 -24.37
C ALA A 160 -0.49 21.82 -24.82
N ALA A 161 -1.51 21.67 -23.95
CA ALA A 161 -2.87 22.11 -24.24
C ALA A 161 -3.00 23.63 -24.45
N HIS A 162 -2.14 24.43 -23.81
CA HIS A 162 -2.06 25.88 -24.00
C HIS A 162 -1.12 26.31 -25.14
N GLY A 163 -0.56 25.37 -25.91
CA GLY A 163 0.35 25.65 -27.02
C GLY A 163 1.77 26.09 -26.61
N ASN A 164 2.13 26.05 -25.33
CA ASN A 164 3.46 26.41 -24.85
C ASN A 164 4.46 25.26 -25.01
N ARG A 165 4.83 24.98 -26.27
CA ARG A 165 5.75 23.90 -26.64
C ARG A 165 7.11 23.95 -25.91
N PRO A 166 7.75 25.13 -25.70
CA PRO A 166 9.01 25.18 -24.98
C PRO A 166 8.93 24.69 -23.53
N ALA A 167 7.88 25.08 -22.79
CA ALA A 167 7.68 24.63 -21.41
C ALA A 167 7.35 23.13 -21.34
N ALA A 168 6.44 22.66 -22.20
CA ALA A 168 6.10 21.24 -22.29
C ALA A 168 7.34 20.37 -22.58
N ARG A 169 8.20 20.78 -23.52
CA ARG A 169 9.45 20.09 -23.84
C ARG A 169 10.47 20.09 -22.70
N ARG A 170 10.54 21.16 -21.88
CA ARG A 170 11.41 21.17 -20.70
C ARG A 170 10.96 20.13 -19.68
N ALA A 171 9.66 20.05 -19.40
CA ALA A 171 9.11 19.03 -18.51
C ALA A 171 9.32 17.62 -19.06
N ALA A 172 9.14 17.42 -20.37
CA ALA A 172 9.39 16.14 -21.03
C ALA A 172 10.85 15.66 -20.88
N ARG A 173 11.83 16.56 -20.92
CA ARG A 173 13.23 16.22 -20.65
C ARG A 173 13.44 15.77 -19.20
N ALA A 174 12.92 16.53 -18.23
CA ALA A 174 13.00 16.16 -16.82
C ALA A 174 12.33 14.80 -16.54
N ILE A 175 11.23 14.49 -17.24
CA ILE A 175 10.62 13.15 -17.20
C ILE A 175 11.60 12.12 -17.79
N ALA A 176 12.11 12.33 -18.99
CA ALA A 176 13.00 11.39 -19.66
C ALA A 176 14.26 11.04 -18.83
N ASP A 177 14.80 12.01 -18.09
CA ASP A 177 15.99 11.82 -17.24
C ASP A 177 15.74 10.84 -16.06
N GLU A 178 14.48 10.59 -15.69
CA GLU A 178 14.10 9.63 -14.63
C GLU A 178 13.75 8.24 -15.17
N GLN A 179 13.73 8.05 -16.50
CA GLN A 179 13.29 6.80 -17.09
C GLN A 179 14.29 5.67 -16.83
N SER A 180 13.79 4.49 -16.47
CA SER A 180 14.63 3.31 -16.32
C SER A 180 15.13 2.80 -17.69
N PRO A 181 16.19 1.98 -17.72
CA PRO A 181 16.59 1.28 -18.95
C PRO A 181 15.50 0.38 -19.55
N ALA A 182 14.56 -0.10 -18.73
CA ALA A 182 13.42 -0.89 -19.19
C ALA A 182 12.28 -0.04 -19.77
N GLY A 183 12.41 1.29 -19.74
CA GLY A 183 11.43 2.25 -20.26
C GLY A 183 10.31 2.60 -19.28
N ASP A 184 10.28 1.99 -18.10
CA ASP A 184 9.32 2.30 -17.04
C ASP A 184 9.77 3.47 -16.15
N PHE A 185 8.86 3.84 -15.25
CA PHE A 185 9.13 4.76 -14.15
C PHE A 185 8.81 4.07 -12.83
N PHE A 186 9.85 3.68 -12.09
CA PHE A 186 9.80 3.11 -10.74
C PHE A 186 9.00 1.81 -10.61
N ALA A 187 8.88 1.06 -11.70
CA ALA A 187 7.96 -0.04 -11.97
C ALA A 187 6.52 0.24 -11.51
N ASN A 188 6.09 1.49 -11.65
CA ASN A 188 4.73 1.93 -11.34
C ASN A 188 4.00 2.21 -12.66
N PRO A 189 3.01 1.39 -13.05
CA PRO A 189 2.26 1.60 -14.28
C PRO A 189 1.47 2.91 -14.32
N VAL A 190 1.03 3.44 -13.17
CA VAL A 190 0.36 4.76 -13.11
C VAL A 190 1.33 5.86 -13.52
N THR A 191 2.50 5.93 -12.88
CA THR A 191 3.53 6.93 -13.21
C THR A 191 4.03 6.74 -14.64
N THR A 192 4.20 5.50 -15.09
CA THR A 192 4.65 5.18 -16.46
C THR A 192 3.63 5.60 -17.51
N ALA A 193 2.34 5.38 -17.28
CA ALA A 193 1.27 5.82 -18.19
C ALA A 193 1.16 7.35 -18.27
N LEU A 194 1.26 8.04 -17.13
CA LEU A 194 1.27 9.50 -17.09
C LEU A 194 2.49 10.08 -17.83
N ALA A 195 3.67 9.50 -17.61
CA ALA A 195 4.88 9.87 -18.32
C ALA A 195 4.75 9.59 -19.84
N ALA A 196 4.21 8.44 -20.23
CA ALA A 196 3.98 8.10 -21.63
C ALA A 196 3.04 9.11 -22.32
N LEU A 197 1.92 9.49 -21.69
CA LEU A 197 1.01 10.52 -22.18
C LEU A 197 1.72 11.87 -22.36
N ALA A 198 2.45 12.31 -21.33
CA ALA A 198 3.16 13.58 -21.35
C ALA A 198 4.27 13.62 -22.41
N LEU A 199 5.07 12.55 -22.51
CA LEU A 199 6.14 12.42 -23.50
C LEU A 199 5.58 12.40 -24.93
N GLN A 200 4.47 11.71 -25.18
CA GLN A 200 3.80 11.74 -26.49
C GLN A 200 3.27 13.14 -26.82
N ALA A 201 2.67 13.85 -25.86
CA ALA A 201 2.14 15.18 -26.06
C ALA A 201 3.23 16.24 -26.31
N ALA A 202 4.36 16.15 -25.60
CA ALA A 202 5.36 17.20 -25.56
C ALA A 202 6.63 16.92 -26.40
N ALA A 203 6.98 15.65 -26.58
CA ALA A 203 8.19 15.20 -27.26
C ALA A 203 7.97 13.86 -28.03
N PRO A 204 7.00 13.82 -28.96
CA PRO A 204 6.68 12.60 -29.70
C PRO A 204 7.88 12.09 -30.51
N GLY A 205 8.00 10.77 -30.64
CA GLY A 205 9.06 10.12 -31.42
C GLY A 205 10.44 10.05 -30.75
N THR A 206 10.60 10.66 -29.57
CA THR A 206 11.84 10.52 -28.79
C THR A 206 12.03 9.10 -28.27
N ALA A 207 13.28 8.71 -28.01
CA ALA A 207 13.60 7.41 -27.40
C ALA A 207 12.83 7.17 -26.10
N ALA A 208 12.66 8.22 -25.29
CA ALA A 208 11.91 8.12 -24.04
C ALA A 208 10.42 7.83 -24.26
N ALA A 209 9.78 8.54 -25.20
CA ALA A 209 8.38 8.31 -25.56
C ALA A 209 8.16 6.88 -26.10
N LEU A 210 9.07 6.41 -26.95
CA LEU A 210 9.02 5.06 -27.52
C LEU A 210 9.27 3.98 -26.45
N GLY A 211 10.24 4.21 -25.55
CA GLY A 211 10.57 3.31 -24.44
C GLY A 211 9.40 3.13 -23.48
N ALA A 212 8.72 4.22 -23.11
CA ALA A 212 7.56 4.18 -22.23
C ALA A 212 6.38 3.41 -22.88
N ALA A 213 6.08 3.69 -24.15
CA ALA A 213 5.03 2.97 -24.87
C ALA A 213 5.33 1.47 -25.00
N ARG A 214 6.58 1.13 -25.35
CA ARG A 214 7.03 -0.26 -25.43
C ARG A 214 6.89 -0.98 -24.10
N ASN A 215 7.33 -0.35 -23.01
CA ASN A 215 7.24 -0.91 -21.67
C ASN A 215 5.79 -1.24 -21.30
N LEU A 216 4.86 -0.29 -21.54
CA LEU A 216 3.43 -0.51 -21.28
C LEU A 216 2.86 -1.65 -22.13
N ILE A 217 3.23 -1.76 -23.41
CA ILE A 217 2.79 -2.88 -24.28
C ILE A 217 3.31 -4.21 -23.72
N THR A 218 4.59 -4.30 -23.38
CA THR A 218 5.20 -5.54 -22.87
C THR A 218 4.75 -5.90 -21.45
N GLY A 219 4.36 -4.91 -20.66
CA GLY A 219 3.87 -5.10 -19.29
C GLY A 219 2.39 -5.43 -19.18
N GLN A 220 1.64 -5.47 -20.29
CA GLN A 220 0.22 -5.81 -20.26
C GLN A 220 0.01 -7.31 -20.00
N HIS A 221 -0.83 -7.65 -19.03
CA HIS A 221 -1.14 -9.05 -18.71
C HIS A 221 -2.04 -9.71 -19.76
N PRO A 222 -2.10 -11.07 -19.80
CA PRO A 222 -2.96 -11.82 -20.72
C PRO A 222 -4.47 -11.51 -20.62
N ASP A 223 -4.92 -11.00 -19.48
CA ASP A 223 -6.32 -10.56 -19.27
C ASP A 223 -6.61 -9.14 -19.79
N GLY A 224 -5.60 -8.44 -20.35
CA GLY A 224 -5.74 -7.11 -20.94
C GLY A 224 -5.44 -5.97 -19.97
N THR A 225 -5.06 -6.27 -18.74
CA THR A 225 -4.91 -5.26 -17.68
C THR A 225 -3.46 -4.92 -17.38
N TRP A 226 -3.31 -3.85 -16.59
CA TRP A 226 -2.08 -3.50 -15.89
C TRP A 226 -2.35 -3.56 -14.38
N ARG A 227 -1.32 -3.91 -13.61
CA ARG A 227 -1.44 -4.12 -12.17
C ARG A 227 -0.68 -3.06 -11.40
N PHE A 228 -1.10 -2.80 -10.17
CA PHE A 228 -0.32 -1.95 -9.28
C PHE A 228 1.09 -2.52 -9.05
N ALA A 229 2.01 -1.68 -8.57
CA ALA A 229 3.38 -2.10 -8.29
C ALA A 229 3.40 -3.23 -7.23
N THR A 230 4.32 -4.18 -7.40
CA THR A 230 4.62 -5.19 -6.38
C THR A 230 5.36 -4.57 -5.19
N SER A 231 5.33 -5.26 -4.06
CA SER A 231 5.87 -4.79 -2.77
C SER A 231 6.74 -5.85 -2.10
N ASP A 232 7.78 -6.33 -2.80
CA ASP A 232 8.63 -7.46 -2.39
C ASP A 232 9.24 -7.31 -0.98
N VAL A 233 9.70 -6.11 -0.62
CA VAL A 233 10.27 -5.85 0.71
C VAL A 233 9.19 -5.85 1.79
N TRP A 234 8.06 -5.18 1.55
CA TRP A 234 6.95 -5.15 2.49
C TRP A 234 6.31 -6.55 2.68
N ASP A 235 6.06 -7.26 1.57
CA ASP A 235 5.48 -8.60 1.54
C ASP A 235 6.38 -9.60 2.30
N THR A 236 7.69 -9.49 2.13
CA THR A 236 8.66 -10.33 2.84
C THR A 236 8.66 -10.02 4.34
N ALA A 237 8.70 -8.74 4.72
CA ALA A 237 8.63 -8.35 6.12
C ALA A 237 7.33 -8.83 6.79
N LEU A 238 6.19 -8.68 6.10
CA LEU A 238 4.89 -9.11 6.59
C LEU A 238 4.80 -10.65 6.70
N THR A 239 5.31 -11.38 5.71
CA THR A 239 5.33 -12.86 5.74
C THR A 239 6.19 -13.38 6.89
N VAL A 240 7.38 -12.80 7.09
CA VAL A 240 8.25 -13.15 8.23
C VAL A 240 7.53 -12.88 9.56
N ARG A 241 6.88 -11.73 9.70
CA ARG A 241 6.13 -11.39 10.92
C ARG A 241 5.01 -12.39 11.23
N ALA A 242 4.30 -12.87 10.21
CA ALA A 242 3.17 -13.78 10.38
C ALA A 242 3.58 -15.23 10.62
N PHE A 243 4.60 -15.74 9.92
CA PHE A 243 4.93 -17.18 9.92
C PHE A 243 6.08 -17.58 10.85
N ARG A 244 6.83 -16.61 11.37
CA ARG A 244 7.92 -16.91 12.29
C ARG A 244 7.43 -17.64 13.55
N GLY A 245 8.20 -18.65 13.97
CA GLY A 245 7.81 -19.57 15.03
C GLY A 245 7.17 -20.86 14.51
N ALA A 246 6.80 -20.93 13.23
CA ALA A 246 6.46 -22.19 12.58
C ALA A 246 7.76 -22.93 12.20
N ALA A 247 8.02 -24.07 12.82
CA ALA A 247 9.28 -24.80 12.67
C ALA A 247 9.69 -25.09 11.20
N ALA A 248 8.73 -25.36 10.32
CA ALA A 248 9.02 -25.54 8.89
C ALA A 248 9.42 -24.24 8.19
N PHE A 249 8.78 -23.12 8.54
CA PHE A 249 9.11 -21.79 8.02
C PHE A 249 10.47 -21.33 8.52
N ASP A 250 10.71 -21.42 9.83
CA ASP A 250 11.97 -20.99 10.45
C ASP A 250 13.18 -21.75 9.89
N ARG A 251 13.01 -23.05 9.58
CA ARG A 251 14.08 -23.87 9.00
C ARG A 251 14.33 -23.60 7.52
N ARG A 252 13.28 -23.34 6.73
CA ARG A 252 13.36 -23.36 5.26
C ARG A 252 13.26 -21.98 4.61
N GLY A 253 12.37 -21.14 5.12
CA GLY A 253 12.06 -19.85 4.50
C GLY A 253 12.77 -18.67 5.17
N LEU A 254 12.81 -18.65 6.50
CA LEU A 254 13.35 -17.52 7.26
C LEU A 254 14.80 -17.14 6.91
N PRO A 255 15.76 -18.08 6.71
CA PRO A 255 17.14 -17.70 6.41
C PRO A 255 17.28 -16.91 5.10
N ALA A 256 16.61 -17.35 4.03
CA ALA A 256 16.63 -16.66 2.75
C ALA A 256 15.89 -15.31 2.83
N ALA A 257 14.79 -15.23 3.57
CA ALA A 257 14.06 -13.99 3.81
C ALA A 257 14.91 -12.95 4.54
N VAL A 258 15.68 -13.38 5.55
CA VAL A 258 16.62 -12.51 6.27
C VAL A 258 17.71 -12.01 5.32
N ALA A 259 18.30 -12.89 4.52
CA ALA A 259 19.33 -12.50 3.54
C ALA A 259 18.80 -11.46 2.54
N PHE A 260 17.60 -11.69 1.99
CA PHE A 260 16.91 -10.74 1.13
C PHE A 260 16.71 -9.37 1.80
N LEU A 261 16.13 -9.35 3.01
CA LEU A 261 15.88 -8.10 3.73
C LEU A 261 17.19 -7.37 4.07
N VAL A 262 18.28 -8.07 4.39
CA VAL A 262 19.58 -7.43 4.62
C VAL A 262 20.10 -6.76 3.33
N GLU A 263 20.00 -7.44 2.19
CA GLU A 263 20.43 -6.93 0.89
C GLU A 263 19.55 -5.77 0.38
N ALA A 264 18.25 -5.82 0.64
CA ALA A 264 17.30 -4.81 0.20
C ALA A 264 17.38 -3.47 0.98
N GLN A 265 18.25 -3.37 1.99
CA GLN A 265 18.44 -2.12 2.73
C GLN A 265 19.10 -1.06 1.83
N ASN A 266 18.50 0.13 1.76
CA ASN A 266 19.07 1.22 0.99
C ASN A 266 20.31 1.81 1.70
N PRO A 267 21.21 2.51 0.97
CA PRO A 267 22.39 3.16 1.56
C PRO A 267 22.09 4.18 2.68
N ASP A 268 20.87 4.70 2.74
CA ASP A 268 20.41 5.60 3.80
C ASP A 268 20.01 4.88 5.10
N GLY A 269 20.15 3.56 5.15
CA GLY A 269 19.81 2.69 6.27
C GLY A 269 18.32 2.33 6.36
N GLY A 270 17.46 2.90 5.53
CA GLY A 270 16.03 2.56 5.48
C GLY A 270 15.73 1.43 4.51
N TRP A 271 14.49 0.97 4.52
CA TRP A 271 13.94 0.06 3.52
C TRP A 271 12.89 0.74 2.67
N PRO A 272 12.87 0.47 1.37
CA PRO A 272 11.75 0.81 0.50
C PRO A 272 10.69 -0.29 0.53
N TYR A 273 9.41 0.03 0.33
CA TYR A 273 8.36 -1.00 0.18
C TYR A 273 8.63 -2.02 -0.94
N ARG A 274 9.42 -1.62 -1.94
CA ARG A 274 9.89 -2.50 -3.02
C ARG A 274 11.36 -2.23 -3.39
N SER A 275 12.06 -3.24 -3.87
CA SER A 275 13.46 -3.10 -4.27
C SER A 275 13.62 -2.04 -5.37
N GLY A 276 14.66 -1.20 -5.24
CA GLY A 276 15.03 -0.19 -6.24
C GLY A 276 14.29 1.14 -6.15
N VAL A 277 13.50 1.39 -5.10
CA VAL A 277 12.90 2.71 -4.84
C VAL A 277 13.38 3.31 -3.51
N GLU A 278 12.92 4.53 -3.21
CA GLU A 278 13.33 5.27 -2.01
C GLU A 278 12.76 4.67 -0.73
N SER A 279 13.53 4.74 0.37
CA SER A 279 13.13 4.28 1.69
C SER A 279 11.89 5.00 2.23
N ASP A 280 11.16 4.31 3.10
CA ASP A 280 10.02 4.84 3.84
C ASP A 280 10.03 4.35 5.30
N ASN A 281 9.44 5.13 6.20
CA ASN A 281 9.49 4.82 7.63
C ASN A 281 8.68 3.58 8.00
N ASP A 282 7.65 3.24 7.23
CA ASP A 282 6.76 2.14 7.54
C ASP A 282 7.43 0.80 7.22
N THR A 283 7.95 0.66 6.01
CA THR A 283 8.71 -0.52 5.60
C THR A 283 9.98 -0.67 6.41
N THR A 284 10.68 0.43 6.72
CA THR A 284 11.86 0.39 7.60
C THR A 284 11.52 -0.18 8.98
N ALA A 285 10.41 0.26 9.57
CA ALA A 285 9.94 -0.26 10.84
C ALA A 285 9.47 -1.72 10.75
N ALA A 286 8.70 -2.07 9.71
CA ALA A 286 8.23 -3.44 9.47
C ALA A 286 9.41 -4.42 9.29
N ALA A 287 10.46 -4.04 8.56
CA ALA A 287 11.68 -4.83 8.41
C ALA A 287 12.40 -5.01 9.76
N LEU A 288 12.55 -3.95 10.55
CA LEU A 288 13.14 -4.05 11.90
C LEU A 288 12.34 -4.97 12.84
N ILE A 289 11.01 -4.92 12.76
CA ILE A 289 10.09 -5.80 13.49
C ILE A 289 10.30 -7.25 13.06
N ALA A 290 10.38 -7.53 11.76
CA ALA A 290 10.58 -8.86 11.18
C ALA A 290 11.95 -9.46 11.56
N LEU A 291 13.02 -8.66 11.46
CA LEU A 291 14.39 -9.06 11.73
C LEU A 291 14.71 -9.20 13.24
N GLY A 292 13.86 -8.67 14.12
CA GLY A 292 14.07 -8.67 15.57
C GLY A 292 14.35 -10.07 16.13
N GLY A 293 15.57 -10.31 16.61
CA GLY A 293 16.00 -11.59 17.17
C GLY A 293 16.20 -12.72 16.15
N ALA A 294 16.16 -12.46 14.84
CA ALA A 294 16.50 -13.47 13.83
C ALA A 294 18.02 -13.68 13.76
N SER A 295 18.46 -14.92 13.53
CA SER A 295 19.87 -15.22 13.27
C SER A 295 20.28 -14.72 11.88
N GLY A 296 21.56 -14.38 11.71
CA GLY A 296 22.10 -13.93 10.42
C GLY A 296 21.87 -12.44 10.10
N VAL A 297 21.28 -11.67 11.01
CA VAL A 297 21.10 -10.22 10.84
C VAL A 297 22.34 -9.47 11.33
N PRO A 298 23.07 -8.73 10.47
CA PRO A 298 24.21 -7.94 10.91
C PRO A 298 23.78 -6.80 11.87
N GLY A 299 24.54 -6.60 12.95
CA GLY A 299 24.30 -5.49 13.88
C GLY A 299 24.42 -4.11 13.21
N THR A 300 25.20 -4.01 12.13
CA THR A 300 25.33 -2.82 11.29
C THR A 300 24.03 -2.48 10.55
N THR A 301 23.34 -3.47 10.00
CA THR A 301 22.04 -3.34 9.33
C THR A 301 20.99 -2.77 10.29
N VAL A 302 20.87 -3.36 11.49
CA VAL A 302 19.97 -2.87 12.55
C VAL A 302 20.35 -1.46 13.01
N GLY A 303 21.64 -1.21 13.23
CA GLY A 303 22.13 0.09 13.67
C GLY A 303 21.87 1.21 12.64
N ALA A 304 22.03 0.92 11.35
CA ALA A 304 21.74 1.87 10.27
C ALA A 304 20.25 2.22 10.21
N ALA A 305 19.38 1.23 10.34
CA ALA A 305 17.93 1.40 10.40
C ALA A 305 17.46 2.28 11.56
N LEU A 306 17.99 2.02 12.77
CA LEU A 306 17.65 2.79 13.95
C LEU A 306 18.13 4.25 13.84
N ARG A 307 19.29 4.48 13.22
CA ARG A 307 19.78 5.83 12.90
C ARG A 307 18.91 6.50 11.83
N HIS A 308 18.47 5.77 10.82
CA HIS A 308 17.53 6.27 9.80
C HIS A 308 16.25 6.77 10.47
N LEU A 309 15.57 5.92 11.26
CA LEU A 309 14.34 6.30 11.96
C LEU A 309 14.57 7.47 12.93
N ALA A 310 15.69 7.49 13.66
CA ALA A 310 16.04 8.63 14.52
C ALA A 310 16.16 9.94 13.73
N GLY A 311 16.80 9.90 12.56
CA GLY A 311 16.98 11.07 11.68
C GLY A 311 15.70 11.53 10.99
N GLN A 312 14.69 10.67 10.85
CA GLN A 312 13.39 11.02 10.28
C GLN A 312 12.34 11.46 11.32
N GLN A 313 12.67 11.49 12.61
CA GLN A 313 11.75 11.97 13.64
C GLN A 313 11.51 13.48 13.47
N THR A 314 10.25 13.89 13.36
CA THR A 314 9.88 15.30 13.20
C THR A 314 9.90 16.05 14.55
N PRO A 315 9.93 17.39 14.57
CA PRO A 315 10.00 18.17 15.82
C PRO A 315 8.83 17.94 16.80
N ASP A 316 7.68 17.51 16.29
CA ASP A 316 6.50 17.08 17.07
C ASP A 316 6.67 15.67 17.68
N GLY A 317 7.82 15.01 17.48
CA GLY A 317 8.14 13.69 18.02
C GLY A 317 7.52 12.52 17.24
N LEU A 318 7.02 12.77 16.02
CA LEU A 318 6.34 11.81 15.17
C LEU A 318 7.16 11.40 13.94
N TRP A 319 6.55 10.56 13.10
CA TRP A 319 7.08 10.11 11.81
C TRP A 319 6.00 10.22 10.73
N ARG A 320 6.44 10.45 9.50
CA ARG A 320 5.61 10.42 8.29
C ARG A 320 6.09 9.26 7.41
N THR A 321 5.26 8.69 6.53
CA THR A 321 5.66 7.55 5.71
C THR A 321 6.80 7.90 4.76
N TRP A 322 6.62 8.93 3.94
CA TRP A 322 7.51 9.26 2.82
C TRP A 322 8.37 10.49 3.09
N GLN A 323 8.15 11.16 4.24
CA GLN A 323 8.75 12.46 4.60
C GLN A 323 8.58 13.53 3.50
N SER A 324 7.59 13.35 2.62
CA SER A 324 7.28 14.27 1.54
C SER A 324 6.38 15.41 2.03
N ALA A 325 6.47 16.56 1.36
CA ALA A 325 5.66 17.72 1.68
C ALA A 325 4.16 17.39 1.64
N GLY A 326 3.48 17.51 2.79
CA GLY A 326 2.05 17.26 2.92
C GLY A 326 1.66 15.83 3.32
N ASP A 327 2.60 14.91 3.50
CA ASP A 327 2.31 13.56 4.02
C ASP A 327 1.99 13.62 5.53
N PRO A 328 0.77 13.32 5.99
CA PRO A 328 0.43 13.40 7.41
C PRO A 328 1.01 12.23 8.22
N PRO A 329 1.23 12.39 9.55
CA PRO A 329 1.42 11.23 10.42
C PRO A 329 0.13 10.38 10.44
N VAL A 330 0.30 9.07 10.35
CA VAL A 330 -0.80 8.10 10.33
C VAL A 330 -0.54 6.97 11.34
N ASP A 331 -1.61 6.42 11.89
CA ASP A 331 -1.59 5.62 13.12
C ASP A 331 -0.70 4.37 13.02
N ASP A 332 -0.82 3.62 11.92
CA ASP A 332 -0.07 2.40 11.63
C ASP A 332 1.44 2.64 11.50
N VAL A 333 1.84 3.68 10.79
CA VAL A 333 3.26 4.02 10.61
C VAL A 333 3.91 4.42 11.92
N ILE A 334 3.22 5.26 12.71
CA ILE A 334 3.71 5.64 14.04
C ILE A 334 3.83 4.40 14.91
N ALA A 335 2.82 3.53 14.90
CA ALA A 335 2.82 2.31 15.70
C ALA A 335 3.94 1.34 15.31
N HIS A 336 4.16 1.11 14.02
CA HIS A 336 5.26 0.27 13.56
C HIS A 336 6.60 0.84 13.99
N VAL A 337 6.83 2.16 13.83
CA VAL A 337 8.10 2.77 14.27
C VAL A 337 8.29 2.60 15.78
N VAL A 338 7.29 2.87 16.59
CA VAL A 338 7.37 2.68 18.05
C VAL A 338 7.64 1.22 18.41
N THR A 339 6.94 0.29 17.77
CA THR A 339 7.12 -1.17 17.99
C THR A 339 8.51 -1.64 17.58
N ALA A 340 9.05 -1.11 16.47
CA ALA A 340 10.41 -1.39 16.01
C ALA A 340 11.45 -0.89 17.02
N LEU A 341 11.29 0.34 17.52
CA LEU A 341 12.16 0.88 18.57
C LEU A 341 12.09 0.01 19.83
N ASP A 342 10.90 -0.42 20.26
CA ASP A 342 10.75 -1.28 21.43
C ASP A 342 11.45 -2.62 21.34
N ARG A 343 11.36 -3.28 20.18
CA ARG A 343 12.04 -4.56 19.96
C ARG A 343 13.55 -4.46 19.97
N HIS A 344 14.10 -3.27 19.77
CA HIS A 344 15.53 -3.00 19.73
C HIS A 344 15.96 -2.05 20.86
N GLN A 345 15.24 -2.07 21.99
CA GLN A 345 15.62 -1.34 23.20
C GLN A 345 17.07 -1.62 23.59
N GLY A 346 17.76 -0.57 24.05
CA GLY A 346 19.19 -0.60 24.36
C GLY A 346 20.11 -0.43 23.16
N ARG A 347 19.61 -0.46 21.91
CA ARG A 347 20.41 -0.21 20.69
C ARG A 347 20.24 1.18 20.09
N HIS A 348 19.37 2.02 20.66
CA HIS A 348 19.12 3.39 20.22
C HIS A 348 18.79 4.32 21.40
N ARG A 349 18.73 5.63 21.14
CA ARG A 349 18.32 6.67 22.11
C ARG A 349 17.06 7.45 21.69
N THR A 350 16.47 7.07 20.55
CA THR A 350 15.25 7.69 20.01
C THR A 350 14.10 7.62 21.01
N ARG A 351 13.45 8.76 21.29
CA ARG A 351 12.33 8.85 22.23
C ARG A 351 11.00 8.59 21.52
N SER A 352 10.16 7.71 22.07
CA SER A 352 8.84 7.35 21.51
C SER A 352 7.65 7.77 22.38
N ALA A 353 7.88 8.39 23.54
CA ALA A 353 6.81 8.74 24.48
C ALA A 353 5.74 9.67 23.89
N THR A 354 6.14 10.68 23.11
CA THR A 354 5.18 11.58 22.44
C THR A 354 4.34 10.85 21.42
N ALA A 355 4.94 9.96 20.62
CA ALA A 355 4.23 9.14 19.65
C ALA A 355 3.20 8.20 20.30
N ARG A 356 3.53 7.56 21.44
CA ARG A 356 2.56 6.74 22.17
C ARG A 356 1.38 7.55 22.69
N ARG A 357 1.65 8.71 23.29
CA ARG A 357 0.59 9.62 23.77
C ARG A 357 -0.30 10.08 22.62
N TRP A 358 0.29 10.34 21.46
CA TRP A 358 -0.46 10.69 20.26
C TRP A 358 -1.39 9.55 19.82
N LEU A 359 -0.92 8.30 19.81
CA LEU A 359 -1.77 7.13 19.51
C LEU A 359 -2.87 6.92 20.55
N ALA A 360 -2.58 7.07 21.84
CA ALA A 360 -3.59 6.96 22.90
C ALA A 360 -4.66 8.06 22.78
N GLU A 361 -4.25 9.28 22.47
CA GLU A 361 -5.13 10.42 22.27
C GLU A 361 -6.02 10.26 21.03
N ARG A 362 -5.49 9.69 19.94
CA ARG A 362 -6.28 9.30 18.76
C ARG A 362 -7.41 8.36 19.14
N LEU A 363 -7.13 7.30 19.89
CA LEU A 363 -8.15 6.37 20.36
C LEU A 363 -9.20 7.08 21.22
N ARG A 364 -8.76 7.92 22.16
CA ARG A 364 -9.64 8.64 23.08
C ARG A 364 -10.60 9.59 22.36
N THR A 365 -10.10 10.30 21.35
CA THR A 365 -10.86 11.34 20.62
C THR A 365 -11.72 10.78 19.49
N GLN A 366 -11.28 9.69 18.85
CA GLN A 366 -11.95 9.12 17.68
C GLN A 366 -12.74 7.84 18.01
N GLY A 367 -12.60 7.29 19.22
CA GLY A 367 -13.19 6.01 19.62
C GLY A 367 -12.54 4.78 18.98
N ARG A 368 -11.72 4.96 17.95
CA ARG A 368 -10.99 3.93 17.21
C ARG A 368 -9.74 4.50 16.54
N TRP A 369 -8.80 3.64 16.15
CA TRP A 369 -7.69 4.03 15.28
C TRP A 369 -8.06 3.94 13.81
N HIS A 370 -7.34 4.72 12.99
CA HIS A 370 -7.48 4.73 11.54
C HIS A 370 -6.11 4.55 10.90
N ALA A 371 -5.85 3.35 10.36
CA ALA A 371 -4.62 3.09 9.62
C ALA A 371 -4.57 3.91 8.31
N GLY A 372 -3.38 4.39 7.97
CA GLY A 372 -3.16 5.20 6.78
C GLY A 372 -2.96 4.39 5.51
N TRP A 373 -2.46 3.15 5.63
CA TRP A 373 -2.08 2.33 4.46
C TRP A 373 -2.92 1.07 4.29
N TYR A 374 -3.80 0.78 5.25
CA TYR A 374 -4.75 -0.32 5.15
C TYR A 374 -6.11 0.08 5.65
N ARG A 375 -7.15 -0.52 5.06
CA ARG A 375 -8.53 -0.32 5.44
C ARG A 375 -8.93 -1.23 6.60
N GLY A 376 -9.81 -0.72 7.45
CA GLY A 376 -10.55 -1.51 8.40
C GLY A 376 -10.06 -1.45 9.84
N LEU A 377 -11.02 -1.51 10.77
CA LEU A 377 -10.78 -1.55 12.20
C LEU A 377 -9.88 -2.73 12.63
N PRO A 378 -10.04 -3.96 12.09
CA PRO A 378 -9.17 -5.07 12.47
C PRO A 378 -7.69 -4.80 12.23
N TYR A 379 -7.32 -4.24 11.06
CA TYR A 379 -5.93 -3.91 10.77
C TYR A 379 -5.40 -2.83 11.72
N ALA A 380 -6.14 -1.72 11.84
CA ALA A 380 -5.72 -0.60 12.67
C ALA A 380 -5.51 -1.03 14.13
N THR A 381 -6.42 -1.82 14.68
CA THR A 381 -6.28 -2.32 16.06
C THR A 381 -5.14 -3.32 16.20
N ALA A 382 -5.00 -4.28 15.27
CA ALA A 382 -3.95 -5.31 15.33
C ALA A 382 -2.53 -4.71 15.30
N GLU A 383 -2.32 -3.67 14.49
CA GLU A 383 -1.01 -3.06 14.26
C GLU A 383 -0.68 -1.91 15.21
N VAL A 384 -1.69 -1.22 15.76
CA VAL A 384 -1.46 -0.12 16.71
C VAL A 384 -1.31 -0.62 18.15
N LEU A 385 -2.03 -1.67 18.55
CA LEU A 385 -1.99 -2.22 19.91
C LEU A 385 -0.57 -2.47 20.45
N PRO A 386 0.36 -3.11 19.70
CA PRO A 386 1.72 -3.36 20.18
C PRO A 386 2.49 -2.09 20.60
N ALA A 387 2.19 -0.95 19.97
CA ALA A 387 2.87 0.32 20.23
C ALA A 387 2.34 1.07 21.47
N VAL A 388 1.09 0.84 21.85
CA VAL A 388 0.50 1.46 23.06
C VAL A 388 0.54 0.52 24.27
N GLY A 389 0.77 -0.77 24.02
CA GLY A 389 0.79 -1.82 25.03
C GLY A 389 -0.61 -2.24 25.46
N ALA A 390 -0.76 -3.51 25.82
CA ALA A 390 -1.84 -3.92 26.70
C ALA A 390 -1.50 -3.37 28.07
N ALA A 391 -1.93 -2.15 28.40
CA ALA A 391 -2.02 -1.77 29.80
C ALA A 391 -2.67 -2.95 30.51
N ALA A 392 -2.03 -3.46 31.57
CA ALA A 392 -2.44 -4.66 32.31
C ALA A 392 -3.85 -4.46 32.86
N LEU A 393 -4.85 -4.78 32.04
CA LEU A 393 -6.25 -4.59 32.31
C LEU A 393 -6.83 -5.99 32.45
N GLU A 394 -7.31 -6.32 33.65
CA GLU A 394 -8.04 -7.57 33.94
C GLU A 394 -9.18 -7.82 32.94
N VAL A 395 -9.69 -6.76 32.31
CA VAL A 395 -10.81 -6.77 31.35
C VAL A 395 -10.38 -6.59 29.89
N GLY A 396 -9.08 -6.60 29.59
CA GLY A 396 -8.55 -6.37 28.24
C GLY A 396 -8.59 -4.92 27.75
N HIS A 397 -7.87 -4.65 26.66
CA HIS A 397 -7.73 -3.30 26.11
C HIS A 397 -9.04 -2.81 25.45
N PRO A 398 -9.48 -1.54 25.69
CA PRO A 398 -10.75 -1.02 25.16
C PRO A 398 -10.93 -1.17 23.64
N ALA A 399 -9.89 -0.90 22.85
CA ALA A 399 -9.93 -1.05 21.39
C ALA A 399 -10.15 -2.51 20.94
N ALA A 400 -9.64 -3.48 21.70
CA ALA A 400 -9.83 -4.90 21.39
C ALA A 400 -11.24 -5.36 21.77
N ARG A 401 -11.81 -4.86 22.87
CA ARG A 401 -13.23 -5.08 23.22
C ARG A 401 -14.18 -4.52 22.17
N ALA A 402 -13.97 -3.26 21.77
CA ALA A 402 -14.77 -2.64 20.72
C ALA A 402 -14.67 -3.42 19.39
N LEU A 403 -13.49 -3.94 19.06
CA LEU A 403 -13.34 -4.82 17.90
C LEU A 403 -14.11 -6.14 18.07
N ALA A 404 -14.10 -6.76 19.25
CA ALA A 404 -14.83 -8.00 19.52
C ALA A 404 -16.33 -7.87 19.24
N GLU A 405 -16.92 -6.70 19.54
CA GLU A 405 -18.33 -6.38 19.31
C GLU A 405 -18.71 -6.25 17.83
N THR A 406 -17.73 -6.19 16.92
CA THR A 406 -17.96 -6.08 15.47
C THR A 406 -17.98 -7.43 14.73
N ARG A 407 -17.92 -8.55 15.47
CA ARG A 407 -18.03 -9.89 14.88
C ARG A 407 -19.39 -10.09 14.21
N ASN A 408 -19.37 -10.70 13.03
CA ASN A 408 -20.59 -11.08 12.33
C ASN A 408 -21.16 -12.40 12.86
N PRO A 409 -22.45 -12.71 12.58
CA PRO A 409 -23.08 -13.96 13.03
C PRO A 409 -22.41 -15.25 12.52
N ASP A 410 -21.63 -15.18 11.43
CA ASP A 410 -20.85 -16.30 10.89
C ASP A 410 -19.51 -16.53 11.63
N GLY A 411 -19.26 -15.78 12.70
CA GLY A 411 -18.04 -15.84 13.49
C GLY A 411 -16.88 -15.02 12.92
N GLY A 412 -16.94 -14.60 11.65
CA GLY A 412 -15.90 -13.79 11.02
C GLY A 412 -16.01 -12.30 11.37
N TRP A 413 -14.98 -11.54 10.97
CA TRP A 413 -14.98 -10.07 11.07
C TRP A 413 -15.01 -9.44 9.68
N PRO A 414 -15.78 -8.36 9.53
CA PRO A 414 -15.73 -7.57 8.32
C PRO A 414 -14.53 -6.62 8.33
N VAL A 415 -14.16 -6.12 7.14
CA VAL A 415 -13.15 -5.05 7.03
C VAL A 415 -13.66 -3.77 7.69
N GLU A 416 -14.91 -3.40 7.40
CA GLU A 416 -15.63 -2.29 8.00
C GLU A 416 -16.99 -2.78 8.51
N ALA A 417 -17.51 -2.15 9.56
CA ALA A 417 -18.79 -2.52 10.15
C ALA A 417 -19.93 -2.55 9.09
N GLY A 418 -20.77 -3.58 9.15
CA GLY A 418 -21.86 -3.80 8.20
C GLY A 418 -21.46 -4.48 6.89
N GLY A 419 -20.17 -4.72 6.64
CA GLY A 419 -19.68 -5.51 5.52
C GLY A 419 -19.74 -7.03 5.77
N PRO A 420 -19.48 -7.86 4.73
CA PRO A 420 -19.31 -9.29 4.89
C PRO A 420 -18.00 -9.62 5.62
N SER A 421 -17.96 -10.77 6.27
CA SER A 421 -16.73 -11.30 6.88
C SER A 421 -15.66 -11.53 5.82
N ALA A 422 -14.40 -11.24 6.18
CA ALA A 422 -13.25 -11.48 5.32
C ALA A 422 -12.17 -12.23 6.10
N PRO A 423 -11.50 -13.26 5.51
CA PRO A 423 -10.47 -14.02 6.23
C PRO A 423 -9.32 -13.17 6.76
N ALA A 424 -8.83 -12.22 5.96
CA ALA A 424 -7.77 -11.31 6.41
C ALA A 424 -8.20 -10.44 7.60
N ALA A 425 -9.42 -9.86 7.55
CA ALA A 425 -9.98 -9.08 8.64
C ALA A 425 -10.19 -9.93 9.91
N THR A 426 -10.68 -11.16 9.75
CA THR A 426 -10.85 -12.13 10.84
C THR A 426 -9.51 -12.50 11.46
N GLY A 427 -8.48 -12.76 10.65
CA GLY A 427 -7.15 -13.08 11.16
C GLY A 427 -6.52 -11.93 11.94
N LEU A 428 -6.62 -10.71 11.43
CA LEU A 428 -6.21 -9.49 12.13
C LEU A 428 -6.99 -9.29 13.44
N ALA A 429 -8.31 -9.55 13.43
CA ALA A 429 -9.12 -9.44 14.63
C ALA A 429 -8.67 -10.44 15.71
N LEU A 430 -8.47 -11.71 15.37
CA LEU A 430 -7.96 -12.71 16.31
C LEU A 430 -6.59 -12.32 16.89
N ALA A 431 -5.69 -11.82 16.04
CA ALA A 431 -4.38 -11.33 16.49
C ALA A 431 -4.52 -10.11 17.42
N ALA A 432 -5.41 -9.17 17.11
CA ALA A 432 -5.70 -8.00 17.93
C ALA A 432 -6.32 -8.37 19.28
N LEU A 433 -7.25 -9.33 19.32
CA LEU A 433 -7.86 -9.84 20.55
C LEU A 433 -6.82 -10.48 21.46
N GLU A 434 -5.93 -11.30 20.90
CA GLU A 434 -4.81 -11.89 21.64
C GLU A 434 -3.87 -10.82 22.21
N ARG A 435 -3.44 -9.85 21.38
CA ARG A 435 -2.56 -8.73 21.78
C ARG A 435 -3.22 -7.80 22.79
N GLY A 436 -4.54 -7.66 22.72
CA GLY A 436 -5.35 -6.83 23.61
C GLY A 436 -5.78 -7.52 24.90
N GLY A 437 -5.42 -8.79 25.11
CA GLY A 437 -5.74 -9.53 26.33
C GLY A 437 -7.17 -10.06 26.45
N LEU A 438 -7.93 -10.16 25.34
CA LEU A 438 -9.24 -10.83 25.34
C LEU A 438 -9.04 -12.33 25.14
N LEU A 439 -8.84 -13.04 26.24
CA LEU A 439 -8.39 -14.43 26.23
C LEU A 439 -9.53 -15.45 26.27
N ASP A 440 -10.73 -15.04 26.69
CA ASP A 440 -11.89 -15.93 26.80
C ASP A 440 -12.31 -16.49 25.44
N ALA A 441 -12.60 -17.79 25.40
CA ALA A 441 -12.97 -18.50 24.17
C ALA A 441 -14.19 -17.89 23.46
N GLY A 442 -15.11 -17.28 24.20
CA GLY A 442 -16.28 -16.60 23.65
C GLY A 442 -15.94 -15.44 22.70
N HIS A 443 -14.74 -14.86 22.80
CA HIS A 443 -14.28 -13.80 21.91
C HIS A 443 -13.66 -14.32 20.61
N TRP A 444 -12.96 -15.46 20.62
CA TRP A 444 -12.09 -15.87 19.51
C TRP A 444 -12.43 -17.22 18.86
N ALA A 445 -13.18 -18.11 19.51
CA ALA A 445 -13.37 -19.48 19.02
C ALA A 445 -14.15 -19.54 17.68
N GLU A 446 -15.22 -18.75 17.54
CA GLU A 446 -16.01 -18.69 16.31
C GLU A 446 -15.20 -18.10 15.14
N GLY A 447 -14.39 -17.07 15.37
CA GLY A 447 -13.49 -16.53 14.34
C GLY A 447 -12.44 -17.52 13.88
N LEU A 448 -11.96 -18.35 14.82
CA LEU A 448 -11.04 -19.42 14.48
C LEU A 448 -11.72 -20.49 13.62
N ALA A 449 -12.96 -20.87 13.93
CA ALA A 449 -13.76 -21.78 13.12
C ALA A 449 -13.97 -21.21 11.71
N TYR A 450 -14.36 -19.94 11.60
CA TYR A 450 -14.51 -19.24 10.32
C TYR A 450 -13.24 -19.33 9.45
N LEU A 451 -12.05 -19.09 10.02
CA LEU A 451 -10.80 -19.20 9.26
C LEU A 451 -10.51 -20.63 8.79
N LEU A 452 -10.84 -21.63 9.61
CA LEU A 452 -10.66 -23.04 9.24
C LEU A 452 -11.61 -23.47 8.12
N GLU A 453 -12.86 -23.00 8.17
CA GLU A 453 -13.90 -23.31 7.18
C GLU A 453 -13.69 -22.61 5.84
N THR A 454 -13.17 -21.38 5.87
CA THR A 454 -12.91 -20.58 4.66
C THR A 454 -11.54 -20.81 4.05
N GLN A 455 -10.69 -21.64 4.67
CA GLN A 455 -9.41 -22.02 4.10
C GLN A 455 -9.62 -22.92 2.87
N ARG A 456 -8.97 -22.57 1.76
CA ARG A 456 -8.96 -23.37 0.53
C ARG A 456 -8.07 -24.61 0.68
N ALA A 457 -8.28 -25.58 -0.20
CA ALA A 457 -7.51 -26.83 -0.22
C ALA A 457 -5.99 -26.62 -0.42
N ASP A 458 -5.59 -25.51 -1.06
CA ASP A 458 -4.19 -25.12 -1.26
C ASP A 458 -3.57 -24.39 -0.06
N GLY A 459 -4.35 -24.13 0.99
CA GLY A 459 -3.93 -23.43 2.20
C GLY A 459 -4.12 -21.92 2.18
N THR A 460 -4.62 -21.35 1.09
CA THR A 460 -4.90 -19.91 0.97
C THR A 460 -6.33 -19.55 1.40
N TRP A 461 -6.64 -18.25 1.37
CA TRP A 461 -7.97 -17.72 1.62
C TRP A 461 -8.44 -16.79 0.49
N PRO A 462 -9.76 -16.64 0.30
CA PRO A 462 -10.29 -15.56 -0.51
C PRO A 462 -9.90 -14.20 0.10
N GLY A 463 -9.50 -13.27 -0.77
CA GLY A 463 -9.02 -11.96 -0.38
C GLY A 463 -9.88 -10.83 -0.94
N VAL A 464 -9.76 -9.67 -0.31
CA VAL A 464 -10.44 -8.42 -0.69
C VAL A 464 -9.41 -7.29 -0.74
N PRO A 465 -9.69 -6.17 -1.43
CA PRO A 465 -8.81 -5.00 -1.40
C PRO A 465 -8.69 -4.41 0.00
N LEU A 466 -7.46 -4.31 0.52
CA LEU A 466 -7.17 -3.83 1.88
C LEU A 466 -6.14 -2.71 1.90
N MET A 467 -5.09 -2.81 1.08
CA MET A 467 -3.99 -1.85 1.10
C MET A 467 -4.36 -0.61 0.27
N TYR A 468 -4.08 0.59 0.76
CA TYR A 468 -4.16 1.81 -0.03
C TYR A 468 -2.90 2.00 -0.87
N GLY A 469 -3.06 2.24 -2.17
CA GLY A 469 -1.93 2.46 -3.08
C GLY A 469 -2.36 3.06 -4.42
N PRO A 470 -2.14 4.36 -4.68
CA PRO A 470 -2.01 5.42 -3.68
C PRO A 470 -3.35 5.72 -2.99
N ARG A 471 -3.32 6.29 -1.78
CA ARG A 471 -4.56 6.72 -1.08
C ARG A 471 -5.45 7.62 -1.95
N PRO A 472 -6.79 7.42 -1.93
CA PRO A 472 -7.54 6.41 -1.17
C PRO A 472 -7.86 5.14 -1.97
N LEU A 473 -7.19 4.89 -3.11
CA LEU A 473 -7.46 3.71 -3.95
C LEU A 473 -6.97 2.44 -3.27
N LEU A 474 -7.84 1.44 -3.15
CA LEU A 474 -7.52 0.15 -2.58
C LEU A 474 -6.88 -0.77 -3.61
N THR A 475 -6.08 -1.69 -3.11
CA THR A 475 -5.41 -2.75 -3.85
C THR A 475 -5.55 -4.05 -3.06
N HIS A 476 -5.80 -5.14 -3.78
CA HIS A 476 -5.73 -6.48 -3.22
C HIS A 476 -4.36 -7.10 -3.48
N PHE A 477 -3.68 -7.49 -2.41
CA PHE A 477 -2.45 -8.29 -2.44
C PHE A 477 -2.72 -9.67 -1.83
N PRO A 478 -2.60 -10.75 -2.62
CA PRO A 478 -2.76 -12.11 -2.12
C PRO A 478 -1.83 -12.46 -0.94
N THR A 479 -0.59 -11.98 -0.98
CA THR A 479 0.40 -12.13 0.10
C THR A 479 -0.09 -11.55 1.42
N HIS A 480 -0.71 -10.37 1.39
CA HIS A 480 -1.24 -9.71 2.60
C HIS A 480 -2.43 -10.47 3.16
N THR A 481 -3.37 -10.88 2.29
CA THR A 481 -4.51 -11.72 2.70
C THR A 481 -4.02 -12.98 3.41
N HIS A 482 -3.01 -13.66 2.84
CA HIS A 482 -2.45 -14.89 3.39
C HIS A 482 -1.77 -14.66 4.73
N ALA A 483 -0.92 -13.64 4.84
CA ALA A 483 -0.21 -13.33 6.08
C ALA A 483 -1.17 -12.95 7.21
N PHE A 484 -2.17 -12.10 6.94
CA PHE A 484 -3.16 -11.67 7.93
C PHE A 484 -4.03 -12.81 8.43
N ALA A 485 -4.54 -13.67 7.52
CA ALA A 485 -5.32 -14.85 7.91
C ALA A 485 -4.47 -15.84 8.72
N ALA A 486 -3.23 -16.08 8.31
CA ALA A 486 -2.32 -16.99 9.00
C ALA A 486 -1.93 -16.51 10.40
N ASP A 487 -1.68 -15.21 10.59
CA ASP A 487 -1.38 -14.63 11.91
C ASP A 487 -2.51 -14.91 12.92
N GLY A 488 -3.77 -14.80 12.47
CA GLY A 488 -4.94 -15.19 13.27
C GLY A 488 -5.00 -16.68 13.61
N LEU A 489 -4.64 -17.57 12.68
CA LEU A 489 -4.53 -19.01 12.98
C LEU A 489 -3.44 -19.29 14.02
N PHE A 490 -2.29 -18.61 13.92
CA PHE A 490 -1.21 -18.76 14.90
C PHE A 490 -1.64 -18.24 16.28
N ALA A 491 -2.34 -17.10 16.34
CA ALA A 491 -2.95 -16.60 17.58
C ALA A 491 -3.92 -17.64 18.18
N GLY A 492 -4.83 -18.17 17.36
CA GLY A 492 -5.76 -19.23 17.79
C GLY A 492 -5.05 -20.49 18.31
N LYS A 493 -3.99 -20.95 17.64
CA LYS A 493 -3.18 -22.08 18.11
C LYS A 493 -2.54 -21.81 19.47
N ARG A 494 -1.98 -20.61 19.69
CA ARG A 494 -1.42 -20.23 20.99
C ARG A 494 -2.49 -20.21 22.09
N ARG A 495 -3.71 -19.73 21.79
CA ARG A 495 -4.83 -19.75 22.75
C ARG A 495 -5.28 -21.17 23.09
N LEU A 496 -5.41 -22.04 22.09
CA LEU A 496 -5.72 -23.46 22.31
C LEU A 496 -4.65 -24.13 23.19
N ALA A 497 -3.37 -23.90 22.92
CA ALA A 497 -2.29 -24.47 23.73
C ALA A 497 -2.33 -23.97 25.20
N ALA A 498 -2.58 -22.68 25.41
CA ALA A 498 -2.68 -22.11 26.76
C ALA A 498 -3.87 -22.65 27.55
N ALA A 499 -5.01 -22.90 26.89
CA ALA A 499 -6.20 -23.49 27.53
C ALA A 499 -6.01 -24.94 27.98
N HIS A 500 -5.04 -25.67 27.40
CA HIS A 500 -4.74 -27.06 27.74
C HIS A 500 -3.51 -27.21 28.65
N ALA A 501 -2.82 -26.11 29.00
CA ALA A 501 -1.74 -26.16 29.97
C ALA A 501 -2.33 -26.43 31.36
N PRO A 502 -1.79 -27.40 32.14
CA PRO A 502 -2.25 -27.62 33.51
C PRO A 502 -2.08 -26.33 34.30
N GLN A 503 -3.12 -25.88 35.01
CA GLN A 503 -2.98 -24.80 35.97
C GLN A 503 -2.12 -25.33 37.12
N GLU A 504 -0.87 -24.87 37.20
CA GLU A 504 -0.08 -25.05 38.42
C GLU A 504 -0.79 -24.27 39.53
N GLY A 505 -1.43 -25.02 40.43
CA GLY A 505 -2.14 -24.52 41.61
C GLY A 505 -1.22 -24.32 42.80
#